data_AF-C4Y0A2-F1
#
_entry.id   AF-C4Y0A2-F1
#
_cell.length_a   1.000
_cell.length_b   1.000
_cell.length_c   1.000
_cell.angle_alpha   90.00
_cell.angle_beta   90.00
_cell.angle_gamma   90.00
#
_symmetry.space_group_name_H-M   'P 1'
#
loop_
_entity.id
_entity.type
_entity.pdbx_description
1 polymer ?
#
loop_
_entity_poly.entity_id
_entity_poly.type
_entity_poly.pdbx_seq_one_letter_code
_entity_poly.pdbx_strand_id
1 'polypeptide(L)'
;MGFRYEVAQNEETSVNFSVDPYEDKCHLAEERQNCLLERLRANCSFNTSAGKHTFMLQLILSSKVKLSDKHIMNILGLKEYSTNHCRLYSSILNLLGHIASQLKLISVSLHSFPLTDLQDLCYRVADCFDSLFYVPVTSSHDDLSCALSFTWNDRFNSMWPLLYLLAREYEYK
;
A
#
# COMPACT_ATOMS: atom_id res chain seq x y z
N MET A 1 -42.26 50.48 -52.51
CA MET A 1 -40.90 50.16 -52.00
C MET A 1 -40.63 51.15 -50.89
N GLY A 2 -40.50 50.84 -49.61
CA GLY A 2 -40.38 49.61 -48.85
C GLY A 2 -39.77 50.08 -47.52
N PHE A 3 -40.57 50.16 -46.46
CA PHE A 3 -40.12 50.62 -45.15
C PHE A 3 -39.03 49.68 -44.61
N ARG A 4 -37.88 50.24 -44.24
CA ARG A 4 -36.92 49.57 -43.35
C ARG A 4 -36.74 50.45 -42.12
N TYR A 5 -37.50 50.12 -41.08
CA TYR A 5 -37.19 50.52 -39.72
C TYR A 5 -36.05 49.62 -39.25
N GLU A 6 -34.87 50.20 -39.01
CA GLU A 6 -33.81 49.52 -38.25
C GLU A 6 -34.16 49.65 -36.77
N VAL A 7 -34.62 48.55 -36.20
CA VAL A 7 -34.87 48.41 -34.76
C VAL A 7 -33.50 48.28 -34.09
N ALA A 8 -33.11 49.32 -33.36
CA ALA A 8 -32.05 49.23 -32.37
C ALA A 8 -32.53 48.31 -31.24
N GLN A 9 -32.00 47.09 -31.18
CA GLN A 9 -32.17 46.21 -30.02
C GLN A 9 -31.20 46.66 -28.93
N ASN A 10 -31.74 47.38 -27.96
CA ASN A 10 -31.15 47.51 -26.64
C ASN A 10 -31.19 46.16 -25.92
N GLU A 11 -30.11 45.90 -25.20
CA GLU A 11 -30.04 45.18 -23.91
C GLU A 11 -30.81 43.86 -23.78
N GLU A 12 -30.06 42.77 -23.86
CA GLU A 12 -30.21 41.65 -22.93
C GLU A 12 -28.87 40.89 -22.91
N THR A 13 -27.89 41.45 -22.19
CA THR A 13 -26.79 40.65 -21.65
C THR A 13 -27.42 39.76 -20.58
N SER A 14 -27.85 38.57 -20.99
CA SER A 14 -28.32 37.52 -20.10
C SER A 14 -27.15 37.06 -19.24
N VAL A 15 -26.96 37.75 -18.13
CA VAL A 15 -26.03 37.30 -17.09
C VAL A 15 -26.67 36.07 -16.45
N ASN A 16 -26.27 34.89 -16.92
CA ASN A 16 -26.61 33.60 -16.33
C ASN A 16 -25.96 33.50 -14.94
N PHE A 17 -26.55 34.18 -13.96
CA PHE A 17 -26.29 33.98 -12.54
C PHE A 17 -27.31 33.01 -11.99
N SER A 18 -27.02 31.72 -12.11
CA SER A 18 -27.43 30.73 -11.11
C SER A 18 -26.63 29.46 -11.32
N VAL A 19 -25.29 29.58 -11.33
CA VAL A 19 -24.49 28.42 -10.95
C VAL A 19 -24.68 28.32 -9.45
N ASP A 20 -25.38 27.26 -9.02
CA ASP A 20 -25.64 27.03 -7.61
C ASP A 20 -24.27 26.90 -6.91
N PRO A 21 -23.95 27.77 -5.92
CA PRO A 21 -22.68 27.67 -5.20
C PRO A 21 -22.50 26.33 -4.47
N TYR A 22 -23.56 25.53 -4.33
CA TYR A 22 -23.48 24.14 -3.88
C TYR A 22 -23.08 23.16 -5.00
N GLU A 23 -23.47 23.39 -6.26
CA GLU A 23 -23.00 22.60 -7.41
C GLU A 23 -21.50 22.82 -7.65
N ASP A 24 -21.03 24.07 -7.58
CA ASP A 24 -19.60 24.37 -7.69
C ASP A 24 -18.79 23.73 -6.56
N LYS A 25 -19.34 23.73 -5.34
CA LYS A 25 -18.70 23.05 -4.19
C LYS A 25 -18.72 21.54 -4.32
N CYS A 26 -19.78 20.96 -4.88
CA CYS A 26 -19.85 19.53 -5.18
C CYS A 26 -18.83 19.15 -6.25
N HIS A 27 -18.74 19.91 -7.35
CA HIS A 27 -17.74 19.67 -8.39
C HIS A 27 -16.31 19.80 -7.85
N LEU A 28 -16.02 20.84 -7.06
CA LEU A 28 -14.71 20.98 -6.41
C LEU A 28 -14.41 19.86 -5.39
N ALA A 29 -15.43 19.34 -4.69
CA ALA A 29 -15.27 18.23 -3.77
C ALA A 29 -15.02 16.90 -4.51
N GLU A 30 -15.75 16.67 -5.60
CA GLU A 30 -15.55 15.52 -6.49
C GLU A 30 -14.19 15.58 -7.19
N GLU A 31 -13.76 16.74 -7.67
CA GLU A 31 -12.43 16.95 -8.25
C GLU A 31 -11.33 16.72 -7.21
N ARG A 32 -11.51 17.16 -5.96
CA ARG A 32 -10.58 16.86 -4.86
C ARG A 32 -10.54 15.37 -4.55
N GLN A 33 -11.69 14.72 -4.52
CA GLN A 33 -11.79 13.28 -4.27
C GLN A 33 -11.18 12.49 -5.42
N ASN A 34 -11.41 12.88 -6.67
CA ASN A 34 -10.82 12.28 -7.85
C ASN A 34 -9.32 12.53 -7.91
N CYS A 35 -8.84 13.73 -7.56
CA CYS A 35 -7.40 14.02 -7.45
C CYS A 35 -6.75 13.20 -6.32
N LEU A 36 -7.43 13.00 -5.19
CA LEU A 36 -6.96 12.13 -4.11
C LEU A 36 -6.97 10.66 -4.53
N LEU A 37 -8.00 10.21 -5.23
CA LEU A 37 -8.10 8.85 -5.76
C LEU A 37 -7.10 8.60 -6.88
N GLU A 38 -6.80 9.59 -7.72
CA GLU A 38 -5.75 9.52 -8.73
C GLU A 38 -4.37 9.57 -8.08
N ARG A 39 -4.16 10.36 -7.01
CA ARG A 39 -2.92 10.32 -6.22
C ARG A 39 -2.76 8.99 -5.51
N LEU A 40 -3.82 8.44 -4.93
CA LEU A 40 -3.81 7.12 -4.32
C LEU A 40 -3.58 6.04 -5.38
N ARG A 41 -4.23 6.13 -6.55
CA ARG A 41 -4.06 5.19 -7.65
C ARG A 41 -2.67 5.32 -8.28
N ALA A 42 -2.09 6.51 -8.36
CA ALA A 42 -0.71 6.76 -8.79
C ALA A 42 0.29 6.23 -7.75
N ASN A 43 0.03 6.43 -6.46
CA ASN A 43 0.84 5.85 -5.37
C ASN A 43 0.70 4.33 -5.29
N CYS A 44 -0.47 3.77 -5.64
CA CYS A 44 -0.71 2.34 -5.74
C CYS A 44 -0.23 1.74 -7.07
N SER A 45 0.00 2.55 -8.12
CA SER A 45 0.42 2.07 -9.45
C SER A 45 1.89 2.35 -9.77
N PHE A 46 2.62 3.14 -8.98
CA PHE A 46 4.02 3.47 -9.25
C PHE A 46 4.85 3.57 -7.97
N ASN A 47 4.97 2.46 -7.24
CA ASN A 47 6.32 2.05 -6.87
C ASN A 47 6.79 1.09 -7.95
N THR A 48 7.72 1.55 -8.79
CA THR A 48 8.55 0.79 -9.76
C THR A 48 9.36 -0.26 -9.02
N SER A 49 8.61 -1.27 -8.58
CA SER A 49 8.97 -2.39 -7.74
C SER A 49 8.47 -3.69 -8.38
N ALA A 50 7.86 -3.61 -9.56
CA ALA A 50 7.43 -4.76 -10.38
C ALA A 50 8.61 -5.70 -10.77
N GLY A 51 9.83 -5.37 -10.35
CA GLY A 51 10.99 -6.25 -10.34
C GLY A 51 11.79 -6.19 -9.02
N LYS A 52 11.18 -5.96 -7.86
CA LYS A 52 11.85 -6.13 -6.55
C LYS A 52 12.09 -7.62 -6.31
N HIS A 53 13.20 -8.08 -6.89
CA HIS A 53 13.95 -9.30 -6.63
C HIS A 53 13.18 -10.39 -5.88
N THR A 54 12.37 -11.17 -6.61
CA THR A 54 11.82 -12.46 -6.14
C THR A 54 12.94 -13.46 -5.81
N PHE A 55 14.18 -13.18 -6.23
CA PHE A 55 15.38 -13.93 -5.86
C PHE A 55 15.53 -14.09 -4.35
N MET A 56 15.28 -13.05 -3.56
CA MET A 56 15.35 -13.16 -2.09
C MET A 56 14.29 -14.13 -1.56
N LEU A 57 13.09 -14.10 -2.14
CA LEU A 57 12.00 -14.99 -1.78
C LEU A 57 12.31 -16.44 -2.15
N GLN A 58 12.85 -16.66 -3.34
CA GLN A 58 13.30 -17.97 -3.79
C GLN A 58 14.40 -18.53 -2.90
N LEU A 59 15.39 -17.69 -2.53
CA LEU A 59 16.45 -18.07 -1.61
C LEU A 59 15.90 -18.49 -0.26
N ILE A 60 15.00 -17.70 0.33
CA ILE A 60 14.41 -18.02 1.63
C ILE A 60 13.58 -19.30 1.58
N LEU A 61 12.72 -19.47 0.56
CA LEU A 61 11.93 -20.68 0.38
C LEU A 61 12.82 -21.91 0.17
N SER A 62 13.92 -21.77 -0.57
CA SER A 62 14.85 -22.88 -0.82
C SER A 62 15.84 -23.10 0.32
N SER A 63 15.91 -22.16 1.28
CA SER A 63 16.85 -22.23 2.40
C SER A 63 16.37 -23.26 3.42
N LYS A 64 17.32 -24.05 3.92
CA LYS A 64 17.09 -24.96 5.07
C LYS A 64 17.39 -24.29 6.42
N VAL A 65 17.49 -22.97 6.42
CA VAL A 65 17.90 -22.20 7.60
C VAL A 65 16.74 -22.15 8.57
N LYS A 66 16.95 -22.64 9.79
CA LYS A 66 15.95 -22.59 10.87
C LYS A 66 16.30 -21.47 11.84
N LEU A 67 15.60 -20.35 11.72
CA LEU A 67 15.61 -19.25 12.67
C LEU A 67 14.60 -19.51 13.79
N SER A 68 15.05 -19.34 15.03
CA SER A 68 14.20 -19.37 16.22
C SER A 68 13.33 -18.11 16.29
N ASP A 69 12.23 -18.17 17.05
CA ASP A 69 11.36 -17.00 17.26
C ASP A 69 12.13 -15.81 17.84
N LYS A 70 13.09 -16.07 18.72
CA LYS A 70 14.01 -15.07 19.28
C LYS A 70 14.77 -14.30 18.20
N HIS A 71 15.31 -15.02 17.22
CA HIS A 71 16.02 -14.39 16.10
C HIS A 71 15.08 -13.54 15.26
N ILE A 72 13.87 -14.02 14.97
CA ILE A 72 12.90 -13.26 14.18
C ILE A 72 12.41 -12.02 14.92
N MET A 73 12.09 -12.14 16.20
CA MET A 73 11.73 -11.00 17.03
C MET A 73 12.84 -9.94 17.03
N ASN A 74 14.09 -10.35 17.17
CA ASN A 74 15.23 -9.43 17.09
C ASN A 74 15.35 -8.76 15.71
N ILE A 75 15.16 -9.50 14.61
CA ILE A 75 15.17 -8.96 13.24
C ILE A 75 14.08 -7.91 13.06
N LEU A 76 12.88 -8.15 13.59
CA LEU A 76 11.76 -7.20 13.57
C LEU A 76 11.97 -6.01 14.52
N GLY A 77 12.99 -6.03 15.38
CA GLY A 77 13.24 -5.02 16.41
C GLY A 77 12.30 -5.15 17.63
N LEU A 78 11.73 -6.32 17.83
CA LEU A 78 10.86 -6.64 18.96
C LEU A 78 11.68 -7.09 20.18
N LYS A 79 11.22 -6.74 21.38
CA LYS A 79 11.88 -7.09 22.65
C LYS A 79 11.12 -8.24 23.32
N GLU A 80 11.80 -9.35 23.57
CA GLU A 80 11.21 -10.55 24.21
C GLU A 80 10.62 -10.28 25.60
N TYR A 81 11.15 -9.30 26.34
CA TYR A 81 10.69 -8.97 27.68
C TYR A 81 9.45 -8.07 27.69
N SER A 82 9.07 -7.50 26.55
CA SER A 82 7.91 -6.61 26.45
C SER A 82 6.66 -7.41 26.09
N THR A 83 5.68 -7.43 26.98
CA THR A 83 4.39 -8.12 26.78
C THR A 83 3.66 -7.63 25.53
N ASN A 84 3.73 -6.33 25.23
CA ASN A 84 3.13 -5.75 24.02
C ASN A 84 3.81 -6.25 22.74
N HIS A 85 5.13 -6.37 22.75
CA HIS A 85 5.88 -6.85 21.59
C HIS A 85 5.64 -8.35 21.36
N CYS A 86 5.53 -9.13 22.45
CA CYS A 86 5.16 -10.54 22.38
C CYS A 86 3.74 -10.71 21.81
N ARG A 87 2.76 -9.91 22.28
CA ARG A 87 1.39 -9.93 21.75
C ARG A 87 1.36 -9.59 20.27
N LEU A 88 2.10 -8.57 19.86
CA LEU A 88 2.19 -8.18 18.46
C LEU A 88 2.76 -9.34 17.62
N TYR A 89 3.88 -9.92 18.05
CA TYR A 89 4.48 -11.06 17.37
C TYR A 89 3.51 -12.24 17.24
N SER A 90 2.78 -12.57 18.31
CA SER A 90 1.73 -13.59 18.28
C SER A 90 0.60 -13.26 17.30
N SER A 91 0.19 -11.99 17.18
CA SER A 91 -0.81 -11.57 16.19
C SER A 91 -0.33 -11.80 14.76
N ILE A 92 0.94 -11.49 14.46
CA ILE A 92 1.54 -11.77 13.15
C ILE A 92 1.51 -13.28 12.87
N LEU A 93 1.96 -14.11 13.83
CA LEU A 93 1.97 -15.57 13.66
C LEU A 93 0.57 -16.14 13.48
N ASN A 94 -0.43 -15.63 14.20
CA ASN A 94 -1.81 -16.08 14.07
C ASN A 94 -2.36 -15.77 12.67
N LEU A 95 -2.12 -14.57 12.16
CA LEU A 95 -2.53 -14.18 10.82
C LEU A 95 -1.85 -15.03 9.75
N LEU A 96 -0.53 -15.18 9.83
CA LEU A 96 0.24 -16.01 8.89
C LEU A 96 -0.16 -17.48 8.98
N GLY A 97 -0.45 -17.99 10.17
CA GLY A 97 -0.95 -19.33 10.38
C GLY A 97 -2.32 -19.56 9.75
N HIS A 98 -3.21 -18.57 9.83
CA HIS A 98 -4.50 -18.63 9.14
C HIS A 98 -4.31 -18.64 7.61
N ILE A 99 -3.48 -17.74 7.09
CA ILE A 99 -3.16 -17.67 5.66
C ILE A 99 -2.53 -18.99 5.18
N ALA A 100 -1.56 -19.54 5.91
CA ALA A 100 -0.95 -20.83 5.61
C ALA A 100 -1.99 -21.96 5.53
N SER A 101 -2.92 -22.01 6.49
CA SER A 101 -4.00 -23.00 6.48
C SER A 101 -4.91 -22.88 5.24
N GLN A 102 -5.18 -21.65 4.78
CA GLN A 102 -5.96 -21.42 3.56
C GLN A 102 -5.18 -21.84 2.31
N LEU A 103 -3.89 -21.52 2.23
CA LEU A 103 -3.04 -21.91 1.10
C LEU A 103 -2.91 -23.43 0.99
N LYS A 104 -2.87 -24.15 2.11
CA LYS A 104 -2.83 -25.62 2.13
C LYS A 104 -4.07 -26.29 1.54
N LEU A 105 -5.23 -25.63 1.61
CA LEU A 105 -6.43 -26.16 0.97
C LEU A 105 -6.31 -26.17 -0.56
N ILE A 106 -5.47 -25.30 -1.11
CA ILE A 106 -5.29 -25.12 -2.55
C ILE A 106 -4.14 -26.00 -3.07
N SER A 107 -3.04 -26.10 -2.34
CA SER A 107 -1.87 -26.87 -2.78
C SER A 107 -1.19 -27.64 -1.64
N VAL A 108 -0.45 -28.69 -2.02
CA VAL A 108 0.35 -29.51 -1.10
C VAL A 108 1.68 -28.83 -0.76
N SER A 109 2.20 -27.97 -1.63
CA SER A 109 3.53 -27.36 -1.48
C SER A 109 3.51 -25.86 -1.72
N LEU A 110 4.14 -25.11 -0.82
CA LEU A 110 4.27 -23.67 -0.95
C LEU A 110 5.09 -23.26 -2.20
N HIS A 111 6.02 -24.11 -2.64
CA HIS A 111 6.83 -23.88 -3.85
C HIS A 111 6.03 -23.88 -5.15
N SER A 112 4.81 -24.40 -5.13
CA SER A 112 3.94 -24.41 -6.31
C SER A 112 3.30 -23.04 -6.59
N PHE A 113 3.29 -22.14 -5.61
CA PHE A 113 2.71 -20.82 -5.78
C PHE A 113 3.66 -19.88 -6.52
N PRO A 114 3.14 -19.00 -7.39
CA PRO A 114 3.93 -17.94 -7.99
C PRO A 114 4.57 -17.06 -6.91
N LEU A 115 5.88 -16.78 -7.05
CA LEU A 115 6.62 -15.96 -6.08
C LEU A 115 6.04 -14.54 -5.97
N THR A 116 5.49 -14.01 -7.06
CA THR A 116 4.82 -12.69 -7.07
C THR A 116 3.57 -12.70 -6.19
N ASP A 117 2.77 -13.76 -6.23
CA ASP A 117 1.57 -13.86 -5.40
C ASP A 117 1.93 -13.99 -3.91
N LEU A 118 2.98 -14.76 -3.60
CA LEU A 118 3.52 -14.86 -2.25
C LEU A 118 4.11 -13.52 -1.77
N GLN A 119 4.74 -12.78 -2.67
CA GLN A 119 5.26 -11.44 -2.40
C GLN A 119 4.10 -10.49 -2.06
N ASP A 120 3.09 -10.42 -2.92
CA ASP A 120 1.91 -9.56 -2.71
C ASP A 120 1.18 -9.90 -1.41
N LEU A 121 1.07 -11.19 -1.09
CA LEU A 121 0.53 -11.65 0.18
C LEU A 121 1.35 -11.16 1.38
N CYS A 122 2.68 -11.20 1.28
CA CYS A 122 3.55 -10.67 2.33
C CYS A 122 3.40 -9.15 2.49
N TYR A 123 3.26 -8.39 1.40
CA TYR A 123 2.98 -6.96 1.48
C TYR A 123 1.63 -6.66 2.10
N ARG A 124 0.57 -7.41 1.77
CA ARG A 124 -0.75 -7.26 2.42
C ARG A 124 -0.71 -7.50 3.92
N VAL A 125 0.13 -8.44 4.37
CA VAL A 125 0.37 -8.66 5.80
C VAL A 125 1.19 -7.50 6.39
N ALA A 126 2.22 -7.02 5.68
CA ALA A 126 3.02 -5.88 6.11
C ALA A 126 2.18 -4.60 6.30
N ASP A 127 1.17 -4.38 5.45
CA ASP A 127 0.24 -3.24 5.55
C ASP A 127 -0.59 -3.25 6.84
N CYS A 128 -0.83 -4.44 7.42
CA CYS A 128 -1.50 -4.56 8.73
C CYS A 128 -0.59 -4.15 9.90
N PHE A 129 0.72 -4.07 9.66
CA PHE A 129 1.77 -3.82 10.66
C PHE A 129 2.77 -2.78 10.13
N ASP A 130 2.24 -1.69 9.57
CA ASP A 130 2.97 -0.65 8.85
C ASP A 130 4.24 -0.17 9.55
N SER A 131 4.13 0.16 10.84
CA SER A 131 5.21 0.67 11.70
C SER A 131 6.39 -0.30 11.88
N LEU A 132 6.20 -1.60 11.59
CA LEU A 132 7.26 -2.60 11.68
C LEU A 132 7.98 -2.85 10.38
N PHE A 133 7.26 -2.74 9.26
CA PHE A 133 7.74 -3.15 7.94
C PHE A 133 8.07 -1.98 7.02
N TYR A 134 7.64 -0.77 7.35
CA TYR A 134 7.96 0.44 6.57
C TYR A 134 8.71 1.47 7.42
N VAL A 135 9.62 2.20 6.77
CA VAL A 135 10.41 3.28 7.37
C VAL A 135 10.19 4.56 6.56
N PRO A 136 9.92 5.70 7.20
CA PRO A 136 9.80 6.97 6.50
C PRO A 136 11.18 7.41 5.99
N VAL A 137 11.25 7.77 4.72
CA VAL A 137 12.45 8.31 4.06
C VAL A 137 12.15 9.72 3.57
N THR A 138 13.06 10.65 3.85
CA THR A 138 12.98 12.02 3.33
C THR A 138 13.34 12.01 1.85
N SER A 139 12.43 12.49 0.99
CA SER A 139 12.74 12.73 -0.41
C SER A 139 13.69 13.93 -0.52
N SER A 140 14.90 13.71 -1.03
CA SER A 140 15.97 14.71 -1.16
C SER A 140 15.73 15.77 -2.25
N HIS A 141 14.47 16.05 -2.60
CA HIS A 141 14.11 17.02 -3.63
C HIS A 141 13.45 18.26 -3.00
N ASP A 142 14.21 19.35 -3.06
CA ASP A 142 13.88 20.78 -2.95
C ASP A 142 13.44 21.37 -1.59
N ASP A 143 14.42 22.06 -1.01
CA ASP A 143 14.59 22.77 0.26
C ASP A 143 13.52 23.80 0.71
N LEU A 144 12.30 23.85 0.17
CA LEU A 144 11.29 24.82 0.65
C LEU A 144 9.88 24.28 0.87
N SER A 145 9.61 23.01 0.54
CA SER A 145 8.32 22.35 0.85
C SER A 145 8.46 21.13 1.77
N CYS A 146 9.68 20.85 2.26
CA CYS A 146 10.11 19.64 2.95
C CYS A 146 9.52 19.34 4.33
N ALA A 147 8.55 20.11 4.83
CA ALA A 147 7.99 19.82 6.16
C ALA A 147 7.08 18.57 6.19
N LEU A 148 6.61 18.07 5.02
CA LEU A 148 5.55 17.05 4.99
C LEU A 148 5.68 15.93 3.93
N SER A 149 6.72 15.91 3.09
CA SER A 149 6.87 14.87 2.06
C SER A 149 7.76 13.71 2.55
N PHE A 150 7.17 12.78 3.31
CA PHE A 150 7.81 11.49 3.62
C PHE A 150 7.30 10.43 2.66
N THR A 151 8.21 9.66 2.05
CA THR A 151 7.86 8.43 1.34
C THR A 151 8.11 7.24 2.25
N TRP A 152 7.19 6.28 2.25
CA TRP A 152 7.38 5.02 2.99
C TRP A 152 8.21 4.08 2.14
N ASN A 153 9.33 3.62 2.70
CA ASN A 153 10.19 2.63 2.06
C ASN A 153 10.17 1.32 2.85
N ASP A 154 10.40 0.21 2.16
CA ASP A 154 10.40 -1.12 2.79
C ASP A 154 11.58 -1.22 3.74
N ARG A 155 11.31 -1.65 4.98
CA ARG A 155 12.36 -1.94 5.95
C ARG A 155 13.15 -3.20 5.59
N PHE A 156 12.49 -4.15 4.94
CA PHE A 156 13.07 -5.43 4.58
C PHE A 156 12.89 -5.70 3.08
N ASN A 157 13.97 -6.11 2.42
CA ASN A 157 13.94 -6.47 1.01
C ASN A 157 12.90 -7.57 0.75
N SER A 158 11.92 -7.25 -0.10
CA SER A 158 10.84 -8.15 -0.52
C SER A 158 10.01 -8.73 0.63
N MET A 159 9.99 -8.11 1.82
CA MET A 159 9.26 -8.62 2.99
C MET A 159 9.63 -10.06 3.37
N TRP A 160 10.89 -10.44 3.15
CA TRP A 160 11.38 -11.80 3.37
C TRP A 160 11.11 -12.38 4.77
N PRO A 161 11.08 -11.60 5.88
CA PRO A 161 10.78 -12.18 7.20
C PRO A 161 9.36 -12.75 7.28
N LEU A 162 8.40 -12.10 6.60
CA LEU A 162 7.02 -12.57 6.55
C LEU A 162 6.91 -13.86 5.72
N LEU A 163 7.61 -13.94 4.59
CA LEU A 163 7.64 -15.15 3.79
C LEU A 163 8.29 -16.31 4.55
N TYR A 164 9.37 -16.05 5.28
CA TYR A 164 10.01 -17.06 6.12
C TYR A 164 9.03 -17.61 7.17
N LEU A 165 8.32 -16.71 7.88
CA LEU A 165 7.32 -17.11 8.86
C LEU A 165 6.15 -17.86 8.23
N LEU A 166 5.69 -17.42 7.05
CA LEU A 166 4.62 -18.09 6.31
C LEU A 166 5.04 -19.51 5.91
N ALA A 167 6.23 -19.68 5.35
CA ALA A 167 6.78 -20.98 4.96
C ALA A 167 6.88 -21.92 6.17
N ARG A 168 7.34 -21.38 7.30
CA ARG A 168 7.38 -22.12 8.56
C ARG A 168 5.99 -22.56 9.00
N GLU A 169 5.03 -21.63 9.12
CA GLU A 169 3.65 -21.98 9.53
C GLU A 169 3.00 -22.99 8.56
N TYR A 170 3.32 -22.90 7.27
CA TYR A 170 2.89 -23.86 6.25
C TYR A 170 3.50 -25.25 6.46
N GLU A 171 4.73 -25.39 6.91
CA GLU A 171 5.28 -26.72 7.20
C GLU A 171 4.69 -27.32 8.48
N TYR A 172 4.40 -26.50 9.49
CA TYR A 172 3.99 -26.97 10.83
C TYR A 172 2.50 -27.30 10.99
N LYS A 173 1.59 -26.68 10.24
CA LYS A 173 0.12 -26.87 10.36
C LYS A 173 -0.45 -27.48 9.11
#